data_AF-A0A7C9AND6-F1
#
_entry.id   AF-A0A7C9AND6-F1
#
_cell.length_a   1.000
_cell.length_b   1.000
_cell.length_c   1.000
_cell.angle_alpha   90.00
_cell.angle_beta   90.00
_cell.angle_gamma   90.00
#
_symmetry.space_group_name_H-M   'P 1'
#
loop_
_entity.id
_entity.type
_entity.pdbx_description
1 polymer ?
#
loop_
_entity_poly.entity_id
_entity_poly.type
_entity_poly.pdbx_seq_one_letter_code
_entity_poly.pdbx_strand_id
1 'polypeptide(L)'
;RDKDGQTPLQTASIAGASWLVELILQKDRSWIRETPLAWVPACERGHLSTILAFADESSSFKDVCRLHRETPLHHIQGGQYKHYKALLDHESIKEMKNVQNTEGETPLHVAIKRKNIELAEILLKVNDVDRTLKDKNEN
;
A
#
# COMPACT_ATOMS: atom_id res chain seq x y z
N ARG A 1 5.28 14.69 -17.66
CA ARG A 1 6.32 14.27 -16.70
C ARG A 1 7.16 15.49 -16.35
N ASP A 2 7.67 15.59 -15.13
CA ASP A 2 8.61 16.66 -14.74
C ASP A 2 10.03 16.37 -15.27
N LYS A 3 10.99 17.21 -14.87
CA LYS A 3 12.41 17.09 -15.24
C LYS A 3 13.07 15.79 -14.76
N ASP A 4 12.50 15.17 -13.73
CA ASP A 4 12.99 13.92 -13.13
C ASP A 4 12.19 12.71 -13.69
N GLY A 5 11.36 12.93 -14.71
CA GLY A 5 10.55 11.90 -15.34
C GLY A 5 9.30 11.52 -14.56
N GLN A 6 8.94 12.26 -13.51
CA GLN A 6 7.82 11.91 -12.64
C GLN A 6 6.49 12.41 -13.19
N THR A 7 5.45 11.62 -12.99
CA THR A 7 4.07 12.02 -13.29
C THR A 7 3.50 12.90 -12.17
N PRO A 8 2.45 13.70 -12.44
CA PRO A 8 1.77 14.46 -11.39
C PRO A 8 1.31 13.59 -10.21
N LEU A 9 0.86 12.36 -10.49
CA LEU A 9 0.42 11.42 -9.46
C LEU A 9 1.58 10.93 -8.57
N GLN A 10 2.77 10.71 -9.15
CA GLN A 10 3.99 10.39 -8.40
C GLN A 10 4.42 11.59 -7.54
N THR A 11 4.46 12.80 -8.10
CA THR A 11 4.81 14.01 -7.36
C THR A 11 3.87 14.24 -6.17
N ALA A 12 2.55 14.07 -6.38
CA ALA A 12 1.55 14.17 -5.31
C ALA A 12 1.80 13.16 -4.18
N SER A 13 2.14 11.91 -4.55
CA SER A 13 2.41 10.83 -3.61
C SER A 13 3.66 11.07 -2.77
N ILE A 14 4.74 11.55 -3.41
CA ILE A 14 5.98 11.95 -2.76
C ILE A 14 5.74 13.10 -1.78
N ALA A 15 4.92 14.08 -2.17
CA ALA A 15 4.61 15.23 -1.34
C ALA A 15 3.59 14.94 -0.22
N GLY A 16 2.92 13.77 -0.25
CA GLY A 16 1.82 13.46 0.68
C GLY A 16 0.56 14.31 0.43
N ALA A 17 0.37 14.79 -0.79
CA ALA A 17 -0.73 15.67 -1.15
C ALA A 17 -1.98 14.86 -1.52
N SER A 18 -2.71 14.36 -0.51
CA SER A 18 -3.92 13.53 -0.72
C SER A 18 -4.96 14.21 -1.59
N TRP A 19 -5.24 15.50 -1.34
CA TRP A 19 -6.18 16.30 -2.14
C TRP A 19 -5.84 16.32 -3.64
N LEU A 20 -4.56 16.26 -3.98
CA LEU A 20 -4.11 16.26 -5.37
C LEU A 20 -4.24 14.88 -5.99
N VAL A 21 -3.99 13.81 -5.23
CA VAL A 21 -4.29 12.44 -5.66
C VAL A 21 -5.78 12.29 -5.94
N GLU A 22 -6.63 12.75 -5.02
CA GLU A 22 -8.09 12.75 -5.18
C GLU A 22 -8.50 13.49 -6.45
N LEU A 23 -8.03 14.73 -6.62
CA LEU A 23 -8.35 15.54 -7.79
C LEU A 23 -7.92 14.88 -9.11
N ILE A 24 -6.71 14.29 -9.16
CA ILE A 24 -6.20 13.62 -10.36
C ILE A 24 -7.06 12.40 -10.70
N LEU A 25 -7.32 11.53 -9.72
CA LEU A 25 -8.06 10.29 -9.94
C LEU A 25 -9.56 10.53 -10.22
N GLN A 26 -10.15 11.58 -9.65
CA GLN A 26 -11.52 11.99 -9.98
C GLN A 26 -11.63 12.49 -11.41
N LYS A 27 -10.59 13.14 -11.94
CA LYS A 27 -10.56 13.60 -13.34
C LYS A 27 -10.37 12.44 -14.30
N ASP A 28 -9.45 11.53 -13.99
CA ASP A 28 -9.24 10.33 -14.77
C ASP A 28 -8.63 9.21 -13.93
N ARG A 29 -9.38 8.11 -13.78
CA ARG A 29 -8.97 6.94 -13.01
C ARG A 29 -7.91 6.09 -13.71
N SER A 30 -7.69 6.27 -15.03
CA SER A 30 -6.68 5.50 -15.77
C SER A 30 -5.26 5.73 -15.25
N TRP A 31 -5.02 6.91 -14.67
CA TRP A 31 -3.72 7.32 -14.13
C TRP A 31 -3.11 6.30 -13.15
N ILE A 32 -3.96 5.58 -12.42
CA ILE A 32 -3.50 4.54 -11.48
C ILE A 32 -2.86 3.34 -12.19
N ARG A 33 -3.28 3.04 -13.42
CA ARG A 33 -2.73 1.97 -14.28
C ARG A 33 -1.59 2.49 -15.15
N GLU A 34 -1.67 3.74 -15.60
CA GLU A 34 -0.61 4.38 -16.41
C GLU A 34 0.63 4.72 -15.58
N THR A 35 0.45 4.90 -14.27
CA THR A 35 1.53 5.15 -13.31
C THR A 35 1.51 4.10 -12.21
N PRO A 36 1.84 2.84 -12.53
CA PRO A 36 1.84 1.78 -11.54
C PRO A 36 2.83 2.11 -10.42
N LEU A 37 2.49 1.70 -9.20
CA LEU A 37 3.27 1.94 -7.98
C LEU A 37 3.46 3.42 -7.59
N ALA A 38 2.71 4.37 -8.19
CA ALA A 38 2.76 5.78 -7.81
C ALA A 38 2.52 6.03 -6.31
N TRP A 39 1.76 5.15 -5.66
CA TRP A 39 1.42 5.17 -4.25
C TRP A 39 2.55 4.71 -3.30
N VAL A 40 3.57 4.00 -3.81
CA VAL A 40 4.65 3.42 -2.98
C VAL A 40 5.42 4.50 -2.19
N PRO A 41 5.84 5.63 -2.78
CA PRO A 41 6.51 6.69 -2.03
C PRO A 41 5.66 7.25 -0.87
N ALA A 42 4.34 7.30 -1.01
CA ALA A 42 3.45 7.72 0.06
C ALA A 42 3.48 6.72 1.23
N CYS A 43 3.54 5.41 0.94
CA CYS A 43 3.72 4.37 1.96
C CYS A 43 5.07 4.49 2.68
N GLU A 44 6.16 4.66 1.93
CA GLU A 44 7.51 4.72 2.51
C GLU A 44 7.73 5.99 3.35
N ARG A 45 6.95 7.04 3.10
CA ARG A 45 6.97 8.30 3.86
C ARG A 45 5.88 8.40 4.93
N GLY A 46 5.05 7.36 5.08
CA GLY A 46 3.97 7.33 6.07
C GLY A 46 2.82 8.31 5.79
N HIS A 47 2.61 8.72 4.54
CA HIS A 47 1.54 9.62 4.12
C HIS A 47 0.18 8.89 4.04
N LEU A 48 -0.34 8.52 5.21
CA LEU A 48 -1.54 7.70 5.36
C LEU A 48 -2.74 8.21 4.56
N SER A 49 -3.10 9.48 4.69
CA SER A 49 -4.24 10.07 3.96
C SER A 49 -4.08 9.97 2.44
N THR A 50 -2.84 10.02 1.95
CA THR A 50 -2.58 9.87 0.51
C THR A 50 -2.79 8.43 0.06
N ILE A 51 -2.43 7.44 0.87
CA ILE A 51 -2.67 6.02 0.58
C ILE A 51 -4.17 5.72 0.56
N LEU A 52 -4.92 6.29 1.52
CA LEU A 52 -6.38 6.13 1.57
C LEU A 52 -7.05 6.78 0.35
N ALA A 53 -6.60 7.97 -0.06
CA ALA A 53 -7.08 8.60 -1.30
C ALA A 53 -6.94 7.70 -2.55
N PHE A 54 -5.83 6.96 -2.68
CA PHE A 54 -5.69 5.96 -3.75
C PHE A 54 -6.73 4.85 -3.66
N ALA A 55 -7.02 4.37 -2.45
CA ALA A 55 -7.93 3.27 -2.20
C ALA A 55 -9.41 3.67 -2.35
N ASP A 56 -9.76 4.90 -1.97
CA ASP A 56 -11.12 5.46 -2.06
C ASP A 56 -11.51 5.83 -3.49
N GLU A 57 -10.60 6.47 -4.23
CA GLU A 57 -10.95 7.10 -5.52
C GLU A 57 -10.89 6.15 -6.71
N SER A 58 -10.36 4.94 -6.51
CA SER A 58 -10.21 3.96 -7.58
C SER A 58 -10.55 2.55 -7.13
N SER A 59 -11.68 2.04 -7.62
CA SER A 59 -12.05 0.62 -7.50
C SER A 59 -11.00 -0.32 -8.09
N SER A 60 -10.18 0.17 -9.03
CA SER A 60 -9.10 -0.59 -9.65
C SER A 60 -7.78 -0.59 -8.88
N PHE A 61 -7.67 0.17 -7.78
CA PHE A 61 -6.43 0.24 -6.99
C PHE A 61 -5.99 -1.15 -6.51
N LYS A 62 -6.93 -1.90 -5.95
CA LYS A 62 -6.72 -3.28 -5.49
C LYS A 62 -6.22 -4.20 -6.62
N ASP A 63 -6.75 -4.03 -7.82
CA ASP A 63 -6.35 -4.80 -8.99
C ASP A 63 -4.93 -4.46 -9.44
N VAL A 64 -4.56 -3.17 -9.43
CA VAL A 64 -3.19 -2.72 -9.72
C VAL A 64 -2.22 -3.28 -8.69
N CYS A 65 -2.54 -3.21 -7.39
CA CYS A 65 -1.72 -3.80 -6.34
C CYS A 65 -1.49 -5.30 -6.56
N ARG A 66 -2.55 -6.06 -6.88
CA ARG A 66 -2.43 -7.50 -7.15
C ARG A 66 -1.66 -7.81 -8.43
N LEU A 67 -1.91 -7.06 -9.50
CA LEU A 67 -1.24 -7.22 -10.78
C LEU A 67 0.27 -7.06 -10.64
N HIS A 68 0.70 -6.05 -9.88
CA HIS A 68 2.12 -5.79 -9.64
C HIS A 68 2.70 -6.60 -8.48
N ARG A 69 1.88 -7.40 -7.78
CA ARG A 69 2.25 -8.12 -6.56
C ARG A 69 2.93 -7.17 -5.58
N GLU A 70 2.33 -6.02 -5.33
CA GLU A 70 2.77 -5.07 -4.31
C GLU A 70 1.56 -4.43 -3.66
N THR A 71 1.57 -4.30 -2.34
CA THR A 71 0.44 -3.71 -1.61
C THR A 71 0.93 -2.64 -0.65
N PRO A 72 0.08 -1.68 -0.25
CA PRO A 72 0.46 -0.67 0.74
C PRO A 72 1.02 -1.27 2.03
N LEU A 73 0.53 -2.45 2.44
CA LEU A 73 0.97 -3.14 3.65
C LEU A 73 2.41 -3.68 3.54
N HIS A 74 2.93 -3.95 2.33
CA HIS A 74 4.34 -4.30 2.12
C HIS A 74 5.27 -3.09 2.20
N HIS A 75 4.80 -1.89 1.85
CA HIS A 75 5.66 -0.71 1.73
C HIS A 75 5.56 0.26 2.90
N ILE A 76 4.48 0.22 3.69
CA ILE A 76 4.26 1.21 4.75
C ILE A 76 5.42 1.21 5.77
N GLN A 77 5.97 2.39 6.01
CA GLN A 77 7.07 2.62 6.97
C GLN A 77 6.68 3.65 8.02
N GLY A 78 7.40 3.64 9.15
CA GLY A 78 7.34 4.72 10.16
C GLY A 78 5.97 4.94 10.79
N GLY A 79 5.04 4.01 10.58
CA GLY A 79 3.71 4.04 11.17
C GLY A 79 3.77 3.67 12.65
N GLN A 80 2.71 4.03 13.36
CA GLN A 80 2.46 3.56 14.72
C GLN A 80 1.19 2.71 14.67
N TYR A 81 0.90 1.99 15.74
CA TYR A 81 -0.29 1.15 15.85
C TYR A 81 -1.56 1.81 15.27
N LYS A 82 -1.87 3.06 15.66
CA LYS A 82 -3.05 3.79 15.16
C LYS A 82 -3.08 3.98 13.64
N HIS A 83 -1.91 4.19 13.01
CA HIS A 83 -1.80 4.41 11.57
C HIS A 83 -2.05 3.11 10.80
N TYR A 84 -1.45 2.01 11.26
CA TYR A 84 -1.68 0.69 10.69
C TYR A 84 -3.11 0.20 10.89
N LYS A 85 -3.70 0.50 12.06
CA LYS A 85 -5.10 0.20 12.31
C LYS A 85 -6.01 0.94 11.33
N ALA A 86 -5.79 2.25 11.13
CA ALA A 86 -6.57 3.03 10.18
C ALA A 86 -6.46 2.49 8.73
N LEU A 87 -5.27 2.02 8.30
CA LEU A 87 -5.13 1.34 7.01
C LEU A 87 -5.94 0.04 6.95
N LEU A 88 -5.86 -0.80 7.98
CA LEU A 88 -6.51 -2.11 8.01
C LEU A 88 -8.00 -2.06 8.34
N ASP A 89 -8.50 -0.93 8.82
CA ASP A 89 -9.93 -0.64 8.93
C ASP A 89 -10.53 -0.31 7.54
N HIS A 90 -9.71 0.06 6.54
CA HIS A 90 -10.16 0.29 5.17
C HIS A 90 -10.29 -1.03 4.40
N GLU A 91 -11.50 -1.39 3.99
CA GLU A 91 -11.80 -2.72 3.44
C GLU A 91 -10.93 -3.10 2.23
N SER A 92 -10.71 -2.19 1.28
CA SER A 92 -9.85 -2.48 0.11
C SER A 92 -8.41 -2.85 0.50
N ILE A 93 -7.85 -2.22 1.54
CA ILE A 93 -6.50 -2.49 2.05
C ILE A 93 -6.49 -3.79 2.84
N LYS A 94 -7.48 -3.98 3.71
CA LYS A 94 -7.65 -5.17 4.56
C LYS A 94 -7.74 -6.45 3.74
N GLU A 95 -8.45 -6.45 2.62
CA GLU A 95 -8.55 -7.60 1.72
C GLU A 95 -7.21 -7.99 1.05
N MET A 96 -6.19 -7.15 1.15
CA MET A 96 -4.85 -7.40 0.61
C MET A 96 -3.85 -7.91 1.67
N LYS A 97 -4.30 -8.17 2.92
CA LYS A 97 -3.47 -8.60 4.05
C LYS A 97 -2.66 -9.90 3.85
N ASN A 98 -3.05 -10.74 2.89
CA ASN A 98 -2.38 -12.02 2.56
C ASN A 98 -1.77 -12.05 1.16
N VAL A 99 -1.80 -10.95 0.41
CA VAL A 99 -1.21 -10.91 -0.94
C VAL A 99 0.29 -11.10 -0.81
N GLN A 100 0.87 -11.98 -1.62
CA GLN A 100 2.31 -12.19 -1.64
C GLN A 100 2.98 -11.28 -2.66
N ASN A 101 4.01 -10.55 -2.23
CA ASN A 101 4.80 -9.68 -3.10
C ASN A 101 5.64 -10.47 -4.11
N THR A 102 6.47 -9.81 -4.93
CA THR A 102 7.31 -10.51 -5.92
C THR A 102 8.18 -11.61 -5.33
N GLU A 103 8.57 -11.49 -4.06
CA GLU A 103 9.39 -12.44 -3.28
C GLU A 103 8.59 -13.52 -2.54
N GLY A 104 7.28 -13.60 -2.76
CA GLY A 104 6.42 -14.52 -2.01
C GLY A 104 6.15 -14.06 -0.58
N GLU A 105 6.66 -12.90 -0.18
CA GLU A 105 6.47 -12.38 1.17
C GLU A 105 5.05 -11.84 1.32
N THR A 106 4.33 -12.21 2.38
CA THR A 106 3.10 -11.52 2.79
C THR A 106 3.47 -10.22 3.52
N PRO A 107 2.52 -9.32 3.78
CA PRO A 107 2.77 -8.18 4.66
C PRO A 107 3.29 -8.58 6.03
N LEU A 108 2.88 -9.75 6.55
CA LEU A 108 3.38 -10.27 7.83
C LEU A 108 4.86 -10.69 7.75
N HIS A 109 5.29 -11.34 6.66
CA HIS A 109 6.72 -11.63 6.42
C HIS A 109 7.55 -10.35 6.42
N VAL A 110 7.09 -9.33 5.68
CA VAL A 110 7.79 -8.05 5.60
C VAL A 110 7.85 -7.34 6.96
N ALA A 111 6.77 -7.37 7.74
CA ALA A 111 6.75 -6.80 9.08
C ALA A 111 7.78 -7.48 10.01
N ILE A 112 7.85 -8.81 9.99
CA ILE A 112 8.81 -9.60 10.79
C ILE A 112 10.25 -9.29 10.36
N LYS A 113 10.54 -9.33 9.06
CA LYS A 113 11.88 -9.05 8.50
C LYS A 113 12.38 -7.66 8.87
N ARG A 114 11.48 -6.68 8.89
CA ARG A 114 11.78 -5.28 9.29
C ARG A 114 11.77 -5.06 10.80
N LYS A 115 11.43 -6.08 11.61
CA LYS A 115 11.20 -5.95 13.06
C LYS A 115 10.16 -4.89 13.41
N ASN A 116 9.16 -4.71 12.56
CA ASN A 116 8.06 -3.78 12.78
C ASN A 116 6.99 -4.47 13.63
N ILE A 117 7.14 -4.34 14.94
CA ILE A 117 6.32 -5.05 15.93
C ILE A 117 4.87 -4.60 15.85
N GLU A 118 4.61 -3.30 15.71
CA GLU A 118 3.27 -2.73 15.67
C GLU A 118 2.48 -3.19 14.45
N LEU A 119 3.11 -3.25 13.28
CA LEU A 119 2.46 -3.77 12.07
C LEU A 119 2.18 -5.27 12.21
N ALA A 120 3.15 -6.05 12.71
CA ALA A 120 2.99 -7.48 12.94
C ALA A 120 1.86 -7.77 13.94
N GLU A 121 1.81 -7.05 15.06
CA GLU A 121 0.76 -7.18 16.07
C GLU A 121 -0.63 -6.91 15.50
N ILE A 122 -0.80 -5.86 14.70
CA ILE A 122 -2.10 -5.55 14.12
C ILE A 122 -2.48 -6.60 13.08
N LEU A 123 -1.57 -6.99 12.19
CA LEU A 123 -1.85 -8.05 11.22
C LEU A 123 -2.28 -9.34 11.93
N LEU A 124 -1.61 -9.73 13.01
CA LEU A 124 -1.96 -10.93 13.78
C LEU A 124 -3.34 -10.83 14.48
N LYS A 125 -3.84 -9.62 14.74
CA LYS A 125 -5.17 -9.35 15.29
C LYS A 125 -6.26 -9.28 14.22
N VAL A 126 -5.91 -9.09 12.95
CA VAL A 126 -6.88 -9.11 11.85
C VAL A 126 -7.29 -10.56 11.57
N ASN A 127 -8.60 -10.80 11.49
CA ASN A 127 -9.15 -12.11 11.13
C ASN A 127 -8.65 -12.55 9.75
N ASP A 128 -8.56 -13.86 9.54
CA ASP A 128 -8.17 -14.48 8.27
C ASP A 128 -6.77 -14.10 7.77
N VAL A 129 -5.87 -13.61 8.62
CA VAL A 129 -4.44 -13.54 8.25
C VAL A 129 -3.90 -14.96 8.19
N ASP A 130 -3.43 -15.34 7.01
CA ASP A 130 -2.89 -16.68 6.76
C ASP A 130 -1.42 -16.71 7.17
N ARG A 131 -1.15 -17.48 8.24
CA ARG A 131 0.18 -17.64 8.85
C ARG A 131 0.94 -18.85 8.27
N THR A 132 0.35 -19.53 7.29
CA THR A 132 0.88 -20.76 6.68
C THR A 132 1.44 -20.52 5.27
N LEU A 133 1.12 -19.36 4.67
CA LEU A 133 1.72 -18.93 3.41
C LEU A 133 3.22 -18.82 3.58
N LYS A 134 3.95 -19.49 2.70
CA LYS A 134 5.41 -19.47 2.69
C LYS A 134 5.95 -18.44 1.74
N ASP A 135 7.07 -17.81 2.10
CA ASP A 135 7.84 -17.02 1.14
C ASP A 135 8.57 -17.93 0.12
N LYS A 136 9.29 -17.34 -0.84
CA LYS A 136 10.10 -18.12 -1.81
C LYS A 136 11.19 -18.98 -1.15
N ASN A 137 11.56 -18.71 0.10
CA ASN A 137 12.55 -19.46 0.85
C ASN A 137 11.92 -20.60 1.66
N GLU A 138 10.63 -20.85 1.47
CA GLU A 138 9.83 -21.86 2.17
C GLU A 138 9.67 -21.65 3.68
N ASN A 139 9.96 -20.44 4.16
CA ASN A 139 9.78 -20.03 5.56
C ASN A 139 8.32 -19.70 5.88
#